data_AF-A0A920PVS9-F1
#
_entry.id   AF-A0A920PVS9-F1
#
_cell.length_a   1.000
_cell.length_b   1.000
_cell.length_c   1.000
_cell.angle_alpha   90.00
_cell.angle_beta   90.00
_cell.angle_gamma   90.00
#
_symmetry.space_group_name_H-M   'P 1'
#
loop_
_entity.id
_entity.type
_entity.pdbx_description
1 polymer ?
#
loop_
_entity_poly.entity_id
_entity_poly.type
_entity_poly.pdbx_seq_one_letter_code
_entity_poly.pdbx_strand_id
1 'polypeptide(L)'
;MKVCRYDDGNTLVFTCPFHGWSYDTDGRLVGVPYYNDAYSKELDKSKWGLHEVAQIANYHGTIWATWDSKAPPFEDYVGSWAPSIQHCFQSTDGEDNGVELFSPVMKWRIPTNWKFPGFSFAGDAAHVAMTIAR
;
A
#
# COMPACT_ATOMS: atom_id res chain seq x y z
N MET A 1 17.64 -5.11 5.43
CA MET A 1 16.85 -5.92 6.39
C MET A 1 15.44 -5.33 6.48
N LYS A 2 14.37 -6.12 6.51
CA LYS A 2 13.01 -5.59 6.69
C LYS A 2 12.82 -5.04 8.10
N VAL A 3 12.23 -3.85 8.23
CA VAL A 3 11.89 -3.21 9.52
C VAL A 3 10.61 -3.79 10.14
N CYS A 4 9.71 -4.34 9.32
CA CYS A 4 8.55 -5.12 9.75
C CYS A 4 8.53 -6.46 9.00
N ARG A 5 8.20 -7.54 9.70
CA ARG A 5 8.10 -8.90 9.13
C ARG A 5 6.70 -9.50 9.23
N TYR A 6 5.79 -8.82 9.93
CA TYR A 6 4.41 -9.22 10.10
C TYR A 6 3.54 -8.60 9.01
N ASP A 7 2.46 -9.29 8.64
CA ASP A 7 1.53 -8.83 7.60
C ASP A 7 0.58 -7.75 8.12
N ASP A 8 0.19 -7.83 9.39
CA ASP A 8 -0.65 -6.86 10.10
C ASP A 8 -0.25 -6.78 11.59
N GLY A 9 -0.79 -5.78 12.30
CA GLY A 9 -0.57 -5.57 13.73
C GLY A 9 -0.77 -4.12 14.16
N ASN A 10 -0.43 -3.82 15.41
CA ASN A 10 -0.44 -2.48 15.98
C ASN A 10 0.88 -2.22 16.71
N THR A 11 1.54 -1.11 16.40
CA THR A 11 2.75 -0.67 17.09
C THR A 11 2.90 0.84 16.97
N LEU A 12 3.57 1.46 17.93
CA LEU A 12 3.95 2.88 17.87
C LEU A 12 5.31 3.08 17.18
N VAL A 13 6.12 2.02 17.10
CA VAL A 13 7.51 2.08 16.61
C VAL A 13 7.87 0.79 15.87
N PHE A 14 8.58 0.92 14.76
CA PHE A 14 9.21 -0.18 14.02
C PHE A 14 10.71 -0.20 14.30
N THR A 15 11.21 -1.27 14.90
CA THR A 15 12.64 -1.42 15.20
C THR A 15 13.29 -2.43 14.26
N CYS A 16 14.32 -1.97 13.53
CA CYS A 16 15.12 -2.80 12.66
C CYS A 16 15.84 -3.90 13.47
N PRO A 17 15.65 -5.18 13.14
CA PRO A 17 16.21 -6.29 13.93
C PRO A 17 17.73 -6.48 13.73
N PHE A 18 18.38 -5.67 12.88
CA PHE A 18 19.81 -5.78 12.64
C PHE A 18 20.62 -4.95 13.65
N HIS A 19 20.36 -3.65 13.72
CA HIS A 19 21.13 -2.72 14.57
C HIS A 19 20.25 -1.85 15.48
N GLY A 20 18.95 -2.13 15.58
CA GLY A 20 18.05 -1.44 16.50
C GLY A 20 17.66 -0.01 16.12
N TRP A 21 17.96 0.44 14.89
CA TRP A 21 17.38 1.69 14.37
C TRP A 21 15.86 1.60 14.41
N SER A 22 15.24 2.61 14.99
CA SER A 22 13.82 2.61 15.32
C SER A 22 13.12 3.79 14.66
N TYR A 23 12.00 3.51 14.02
CA TYR A 23 11.22 4.44 13.22
C TYR A 23 9.83 4.61 13.82
N ASP A 24 9.29 5.82 13.84
CA ASP A 24 7.88 6.02 14.18
C ASP A 24 6.96 5.58 13.04
N THR A 25 5.64 5.70 13.23
CA THR A 25 4.63 5.32 12.23
C THR A 25 4.59 6.25 11.01
N ASP A 26 5.16 7.45 11.10
CA ASP A 26 5.36 8.37 9.97
C ASP A 26 6.65 8.03 9.19
N GLY A 27 7.43 7.04 9.66
CA GLY A 27 8.68 6.60 9.07
C GLY A 27 9.89 7.45 9.44
N ARG A 28 9.79 8.40 10.38
CA ARG A 28 10.94 9.19 10.84
C ARG A 28 11.87 8.33 11.70
N LEU A 29 13.18 8.49 11.54
CA LEU A 29 14.16 7.83 12.40
C LEU A 29 14.16 8.48 13.79
N VAL A 30 13.57 7.79 14.77
CA VAL A 30 13.41 8.31 16.13
C VAL A 30 14.49 7.79 17.08
N GLY A 31 14.99 6.56 16.87
CA GLY A 31 15.96 5.91 17.75
C GLY A 31 17.15 5.32 17.00
N VAL A 32 18.36 5.60 17.51
CA VAL A 32 19.63 5.04 17.01
C VAL A 32 20.45 4.56 18.23
N PRO A 33 20.70 3.25 18.38
CA PRO A 33 21.56 2.75 19.44
C PRO A 33 22.98 3.33 19.34
N TYR A 34 23.62 3.53 20.50
CA TYR A 34 24.98 4.10 20.61
C TYR A 34 25.17 5.45 19.90
N TYR A 35 24.11 6.27 19.80
CA TYR A 35 24.16 7.59 19.15
C TYR A 35 25.29 8.50 19.66
N ASN A 36 25.59 8.43 20.96
CA ASN A 36 26.67 9.21 21.54
C ASN A 36 28.05 8.60 21.25
N ASP A 37 28.19 7.29 21.43
CA ASP A 37 29.51 6.63 21.45
C ASP A 37 30.00 6.24 20.05
N ALA A 38 29.10 5.77 19.17
CA ALA A 38 29.44 5.32 17.83
C ALA A 38 29.24 6.39 16.76
N TYR A 39 28.34 7.35 17.00
CA TYR A 39 28.00 8.42 16.04
C TYR A 39 28.41 9.82 16.50
N SER A 40 29.05 9.96 17.66
CA SER A 40 29.50 11.26 18.21
C SER A 40 28.42 12.34 18.29
N LYS A 41 27.13 11.94 18.30
CA LYS A 41 25.97 12.83 18.16
C LYS A 41 25.89 13.61 16.83
N GLU A 42 26.63 13.22 15.81
CA GLU A 42 26.72 13.93 14.53
C GLU A 42 25.75 13.39 13.47
N LEU A 43 25.12 12.24 13.71
CA LEU A 43 24.16 11.66 12.76
C LEU A 43 22.85 12.48 12.72
N ASP A 44 22.65 13.18 11.61
CA ASP A 44 21.41 13.90 11.33
C ASP A 44 20.26 12.91 10.99
N LYS A 45 19.51 12.51 12.02
CA LYS A 45 18.40 11.54 11.90
C LYS A 45 17.33 11.94 10.88
N SER A 46 17.16 13.24 10.61
CA SER A 46 16.15 13.73 9.66
C SER A 46 16.41 13.27 8.22
N LYS A 47 17.66 12.94 7.89
CA LYS A 47 18.07 12.48 6.56
C LYS A 47 17.95 10.96 6.36
N TRP A 48 17.54 10.24 7.40
CA TRP A 48 17.60 8.77 7.44
C TRP A 48 16.24 8.13 7.79
N GLY A 49 15.13 8.80 7.46
CA GLY A 49 13.78 8.21 7.54
C GLY A 49 13.58 7.06 6.54
N LEU A 50 12.46 6.36 6.69
CA LEU A 50 12.00 5.38 5.70
C LEU A 50 11.71 6.08 4.37
N HIS A 51 11.82 5.33 3.26
CA HIS A 51 11.46 5.86 1.94
C HIS A 51 9.95 6.06 1.85
N GLU A 52 9.55 7.32 1.79
CA GLU A 52 8.16 7.73 1.60
C GLU A 52 7.76 7.60 0.12
N VAL A 53 6.53 7.15 -0.12
CA VAL A 53 5.90 7.23 -1.44
C VAL A 53 5.72 8.69 -1.82
N ALA A 54 5.75 9.00 -3.11
CA ALA A 54 5.74 10.39 -3.56
C ALA A 54 4.37 11.07 -3.40
N GLN A 55 3.29 10.32 -3.61
CA GLN A 55 1.92 10.78 -3.41
C GLN A 55 1.04 9.64 -2.90
N ILE A 56 0.08 9.97 -2.03
CA ILE A 56 -0.98 9.07 -1.53
C ILE A 56 -2.33 9.71 -1.80
N ALA A 57 -3.30 8.91 -2.21
CA ALA A 57 -4.70 9.31 -2.31
C ALA A 57 -5.58 8.32 -1.54
N ASN A 58 -6.50 8.84 -0.72
CA ASN A 58 -7.61 8.07 -0.17
C ASN A 58 -8.85 8.37 -1.01
N TYR A 59 -9.30 7.40 -1.79
CA TYR A 59 -10.47 7.53 -2.66
C TYR A 59 -11.55 6.56 -2.21
N HIS A 60 -12.60 7.06 -1.56
CA HIS A 60 -13.70 6.26 -1.00
C HIS A 60 -13.23 5.09 -0.12
N GLY A 61 -12.27 5.33 0.78
CA GLY A 61 -11.74 4.31 1.70
C GLY A 61 -10.64 3.42 1.09
N THR A 62 -10.34 3.58 -0.19
CA THR A 62 -9.23 2.87 -0.85
C THR A 62 -7.97 3.72 -0.89
N ILE A 63 -6.86 3.15 -0.43
CA ILE A 63 -5.56 3.83 -0.40
C ILE A 63 -4.77 3.51 -1.67
N TRP A 64 -4.46 4.54 -2.44
CA TRP A 64 -3.63 4.49 -3.64
C TRP A 64 -2.34 5.26 -3.40
N ALA A 65 -1.24 4.82 -4.00
CA ALA A 65 0.05 5.46 -3.86
C ALA A 65 0.89 5.33 -5.13
N THR A 66 1.79 6.29 -5.33
CA THR A 66 2.76 6.29 -6.44
C THR A 66 4.15 6.68 -5.96
N TRP A 67 5.17 6.13 -6.61
CA TRP A 67 6.57 6.52 -6.42
C TRP A 67 7.00 7.68 -7.35
N ASP A 68 6.16 8.05 -8.32
CA ASP A 68 6.43 9.14 -9.24
C ASP A 68 5.90 10.47 -8.69
N SER A 69 6.81 11.38 -8.35
CA SER A 69 6.46 12.72 -7.85
C SER A 69 5.88 13.63 -8.92
N LYS A 70 5.99 13.27 -10.19
CA LYS A 70 5.43 14.02 -11.33
C LYS A 70 4.12 13.44 -11.84
N ALA A 71 3.63 12.35 -11.23
CA ALA A 71 2.32 11.80 -11.57
C ALA A 71 1.23 12.85 -11.32
N PRO A 72 0.17 12.87 -12.14
CA PRO A 72 -1.00 13.69 -11.84
C PRO A 72 -1.71 13.16 -10.58
N PRO A 73 -2.57 13.98 -9.94
CA PRO A 73 -3.46 13.52 -8.88
C PRO A 73 -4.21 12.23 -9.27
N PHE A 74 -4.53 11.38 -8.29
CA PHE A 74 -5.13 10.07 -8.55
C PHE A 74 -6.40 10.15 -9.42
N GLU A 75 -7.30 11.09 -9.13
CA GLU A 75 -8.54 11.28 -9.89
C GLU A 75 -8.28 11.66 -11.35
N ASP A 76 -7.28 12.51 -11.61
CA ASP A 76 -6.87 12.88 -12.97
C ASP A 76 -6.19 11.70 -13.70
N TYR A 77 -5.44 10.87 -12.96
CA TYR A 77 -4.81 9.67 -13.51
C TYR A 77 -5.83 8.64 -13.99
N VAL A 78 -6.87 8.36 -13.18
CA VAL A 78 -7.93 7.42 -13.56
C VAL A 78 -8.95 8.06 -14.51
N GLY A 79 -9.05 9.38 -14.52
CA GLY A 79 -9.87 10.16 -15.43
C GLY A 79 -11.33 9.73 -15.43
N SER A 80 -11.86 9.41 -16.61
CA SER A 80 -13.26 9.01 -16.78
C SER A 80 -13.66 7.71 -16.06
N TRP A 81 -12.68 6.96 -15.53
CA TRP A 81 -12.94 5.77 -14.72
C TRP A 81 -13.19 6.07 -13.24
N ALA A 82 -12.93 7.29 -12.75
CA ALA A 82 -13.15 7.65 -11.36
C ALA A 82 -14.56 7.25 -10.85
N PRO A 83 -15.66 7.54 -11.57
CA PRO A 83 -17.01 7.16 -11.12
C PRO A 83 -17.22 5.64 -11.01
N SER A 84 -16.57 4.86 -11.88
CA SER A 84 -16.63 3.39 -11.81
C SER A 84 -15.90 2.85 -10.59
N ILE A 85 -14.74 3.43 -10.25
CA ILE A 85 -14.01 3.08 -9.03
C ILE A 85 -14.83 3.45 -7.81
N GLN A 86 -15.40 4.65 -7.77
CA GLN A 86 -16.32 5.07 -6.71
C GLN A 86 -17.48 4.08 -6.58
N HIS A 87 -18.10 3.67 -7.69
CA HIS A 87 -19.21 2.72 -7.67
C HIS A 87 -18.84 1.38 -7.01
N CYS A 88 -17.61 0.91 -7.18
CA CYS A 88 -17.12 -0.32 -6.56
C CYS A 88 -16.90 -0.21 -5.05
N PHE A 89 -16.66 0.99 -4.53
CA PHE A 89 -16.25 1.21 -3.13
C PHE A 89 -17.23 2.06 -2.30
N GLN A 90 -18.29 2.57 -2.93
CA GLN A 90 -19.42 3.16 -2.23
C GLN A 90 -20.39 2.08 -1.77
N SER A 91 -21.12 2.35 -0.69
CA SER A 91 -22.18 1.45 -0.26
C SER A 91 -23.32 1.41 -1.29
N THR A 92 -23.93 0.23 -1.46
CA THR A 92 -25.07 0.03 -2.36
C THR A 92 -26.42 0.09 -1.65
N ASP A 93 -26.43 0.27 -0.33
CA ASP A 93 -27.64 0.32 0.51
C ASP A 93 -28.24 1.73 0.67
N GLY A 94 -27.60 2.75 0.09
CA GLY A 94 -28.01 4.16 0.20
C GLY A 94 -27.52 4.86 1.46
N GLU A 95 -26.71 4.20 2.28
CA GLU A 95 -26.02 4.79 3.43
C GLU A 95 -24.57 5.16 3.08
N ASP A 96 -23.97 6.12 3.80
CA ASP A 96 -22.61 6.63 3.57
C ASP A 96 -21.50 5.71 4.15
N ASN A 97 -21.81 4.43 4.34
CA ASN A 97 -20.98 3.51 5.13
C ASN A 97 -19.78 2.94 4.35
N GLY A 98 -19.68 3.20 3.04
CA GLY A 98 -18.62 2.68 2.17
C GLY A 98 -18.56 1.15 2.14
N VAL A 99 -17.39 0.59 1.85
CA VAL A 99 -17.12 -0.85 1.94
C VAL A 99 -15.92 -1.12 2.85
N GLU A 100 -15.95 -2.26 3.54
CA GLU A 100 -14.83 -2.73 4.36
C GLU A 100 -14.13 -3.94 3.72
N LEU A 101 -12.81 -4.03 3.90
CA LEU A 101 -12.02 -5.18 3.47
C LEU A 101 -11.90 -6.18 4.61
N PHE A 102 -12.42 -7.39 4.42
CA PHE A 102 -12.25 -8.48 5.38
C PHE A 102 -10.82 -9.02 5.37
N SER A 103 -10.23 -9.11 6.55
CA SER A 103 -8.91 -9.71 6.79
C SER A 103 -9.06 -11.11 7.39
N PRO A 104 -8.20 -12.09 7.05
CA PRO A 104 -7.03 -11.98 6.17
C PRO A 104 -7.36 -12.14 4.68
N VAL A 105 -6.56 -11.50 3.82
CA VAL A 105 -6.60 -11.74 2.38
C VAL A 105 -5.91 -13.07 2.03
N MET A 106 -6.50 -13.82 1.10
CA MET A 106 -5.88 -15.06 0.63
C MET A 106 -4.64 -14.75 -0.23
N LYS A 107 -3.52 -15.41 0.08
CA LYS A 107 -2.23 -15.23 -0.63
C LYS A 107 -1.76 -16.56 -1.20
N TRP A 108 -1.57 -16.63 -2.51
CA TRP A 108 -0.93 -17.76 -3.20
C TRP A 108 -0.14 -17.29 -4.42
N ARG A 109 0.70 -18.16 -4.98
CA ARG A 109 1.49 -17.86 -6.18
C ARG A 109 0.89 -18.54 -7.39
N ILE A 110 0.70 -17.78 -8.47
CA ILE A 110 0.32 -18.29 -9.79
C ILE A 110 1.53 -18.11 -10.70
N PRO A 111 2.02 -19.15 -11.40
CA PRO A 111 3.17 -19.06 -12.30
C PRO A 111 2.78 -18.43 -13.64
N THR A 112 2.30 -17.19 -13.62
CA THR A 112 1.90 -16.43 -14.80
C THR A 112 2.34 -14.97 -14.70
N ASN A 113 2.36 -14.26 -15.83
CA ASN A 113 2.60 -12.83 -15.83
C ASN A 113 1.37 -12.09 -15.24
N TRP A 114 1.61 -11.07 -14.42
CA TRP A 114 0.54 -10.29 -13.78
C TRP A 114 -0.47 -9.66 -14.76
N LYS A 115 -0.06 -9.40 -16.01
CA LYS A 115 -0.94 -8.85 -17.05
C LYS A 115 -2.06 -9.81 -17.44
N PHE A 116 -1.89 -11.11 -17.25
CA PHE A 116 -2.89 -12.11 -17.67
C PHE A 116 -4.20 -12.01 -16.86
N PRO A 117 -4.19 -12.11 -15.51
CA PRO A 117 -5.39 -11.84 -14.74
C PRO A 117 -5.88 -10.40 -14.93
N GLY A 118 -4.98 -9.41 -15.03
CA GLY A 118 -5.36 -8.03 -15.30
C GLY A 118 -6.22 -7.86 -16.56
N PHE A 119 -5.81 -8.47 -17.68
CA PHE A 119 -6.58 -8.49 -18.92
C PHE A 119 -7.91 -9.25 -18.76
N SER A 120 -7.88 -10.42 -18.11
CA SER A 120 -9.06 -11.26 -17.92
C SER A 120 -10.18 -10.51 -17.18
N PHE A 121 -9.85 -9.85 -16.06
CA PHE A 121 -10.80 -9.06 -15.28
C PHE A 121 -11.21 -7.74 -15.95
N ALA A 122 -10.37 -7.17 -16.82
CA ALA A 122 -10.68 -5.91 -17.48
C ALA A 122 -11.74 -6.04 -18.59
N GLY A 123 -11.94 -7.23 -19.19
CA GLY A 123 -12.91 -7.36 -20.28
C GLY A 123 -13.08 -8.73 -20.95
N ASP A 124 -12.47 -9.80 -20.44
CA ASP A 124 -12.57 -11.12 -21.08
C ASP A 124 -13.84 -11.87 -20.63
N ALA A 125 -15.02 -11.35 -21.00
CA ALA A 125 -16.29 -12.00 -20.68
C ALA A 125 -16.48 -13.33 -21.44
N ALA A 126 -15.84 -13.49 -22.60
CA ALA A 126 -15.98 -14.68 -23.44
C ALA A 126 -15.45 -15.94 -22.74
N HIS A 127 -14.35 -15.83 -21.98
CA HIS A 127 -13.78 -16.99 -21.29
C HIS A 127 -14.75 -17.61 -20.26
N VAL A 128 -15.69 -16.84 -19.72
CA VAL A 128 -16.68 -17.30 -18.73
C VAL A 128 -17.47 -18.48 -19.31
N ALA A 129 -18.01 -18.33 -20.51
CA ALA A 129 -18.82 -19.37 -21.16
C ALA A 129 -18.06 -20.67 -21.43
N MET A 130 -16.73 -20.62 -21.54
CA MET A 130 -15.90 -21.80 -21.87
C MET A 130 -15.20 -22.40 -20.64
N THR A 131 -14.86 -21.56 -19.67
CA THR A 131 -14.00 -21.93 -18.53
C THR A 131 -14.80 -22.33 -17.31
N ILE A 132 -15.93 -21.66 -17.07
CA ILE A 132 -16.81 -21.95 -15.92
C ILE A 132 -18.05 -22.77 -16.29
N ALA A 133 -18.25 -23.09 -17.57
CA ALA A 133 -19.26 -24.05 -18.00
C ALA A 133 -18.86 -25.46 -17.60
N ARG A 134 -19.19 -25.83 -16.36
CA ARG A 134 -19.23 -27.21 -15.87
C ARG A 134 -20.65 -27.59 -15.52
#